data_AF-L0D9M2-F1
#
_entry.id   AF-L0D9M2-F1
#
_cell.length_a   1.000
_cell.length_b   1.000
_cell.length_c   1.000
_cell.angle_alpha   90.00
_cell.angle_beta   90.00
_cell.angle_gamma   90.00
#
_symmetry.space_group_name_H-M   'P 1'
#
loop_
_entity.id
_entity.type
_entity.pdbx_description
1 polymer ?
#
loop_
_entity_poly.entity_id
_entity_poly.type
_entity_poly.pdbx_seq_one_letter_code
_entity_poly.pdbx_strand_id
1 'polypeptide(L)'
;MAYTPLGYSLPDLTVQGFTAPTAAWGSPLTVTVDVKNTGSSTLIEPLALQPGATSTSDAGPTQVVVYATPQNGRSTRRAVQIGVIDIPGIPQNDVQQFTGTFQLPSRPPGFAKEGGVINVFFQVNPTRNILESDFTNNNSRKSPVLIAAPLPKVAAVGLALPPTLQPGDTIQPNIQVANFGTVDTSTQGPITVALVASVDRKFGPGSSVIALYTLDNISGIDTVPSTSQAFGQSTINTPNNVATIIGNAVTLPDRPRNYYIGVVVDPSNSIKQLGKIGRHRVRTSGFSLIHKVGPPIAGLPPAGVVVPGNGDNNQPFPFPLNPNTKVGNPIFTDPPSIF
;
A
#
# COMPACT_ATOMS: atom_id res chain seq x y z
N MET A 1 4.57 29.23 -36.73
CA MET A 1 3.46 28.39 -37.23
C MET A 1 3.88 27.90 -38.61
N ALA A 2 4.14 26.61 -38.80
CA ALA A 2 4.45 26.06 -40.12
C ALA A 2 3.12 25.93 -40.88
N TYR A 3 2.81 26.93 -41.70
CA TYR A 3 1.63 26.96 -42.56
C TYR A 3 1.97 26.16 -43.81
N THR A 4 1.37 24.99 -44.01
CA THR A 4 1.39 24.34 -45.33
C THR A 4 -0.03 23.96 -45.76
N PRO A 5 -0.32 23.93 -47.07
CA PRO A 5 -1.68 23.69 -47.59
C PRO A 5 -2.23 22.27 -47.36
N LEU A 6 -1.56 21.42 -46.57
CA LEU A 6 -1.72 19.95 -46.59
C LEU A 6 -2.20 19.33 -45.27
N GLY A 7 -2.47 20.12 -44.22
CA GLY A 7 -3.05 19.62 -42.97
C GLY A 7 -2.33 20.16 -41.72
N TYR A 8 -3.03 20.16 -40.58
CA TYR A 8 -2.49 20.56 -39.28
C TYR A 8 -1.98 19.32 -38.53
N SER A 9 -0.80 19.44 -37.93
CA SER A 9 -0.26 18.48 -36.97
C SER A 9 -0.15 19.24 -35.65
N LEU A 10 -1.12 19.01 -34.77
CA LEU A 10 -1.23 19.69 -33.48
C LEU A 10 -1.23 18.64 -32.37
N PRO A 11 -0.62 18.94 -31.21
CA PRO A 11 -0.81 18.13 -30.01
C PRO A 11 -2.28 18.13 -29.59
N ASP A 12 -2.65 17.11 -28.84
CA ASP A 12 -3.98 16.96 -28.23
C ASP A 12 -3.79 16.36 -26.83
N LEU A 13 -3.75 17.19 -25.80
CA LEU A 13 -3.46 16.74 -24.45
C LEU A 13 -4.73 16.31 -23.74
N THR A 14 -4.73 15.07 -23.29
CA THR A 14 -5.75 14.54 -22.40
C THR A 14 -5.14 14.21 -21.06
N VAL A 15 -5.92 14.39 -19.99
CA VAL A 15 -5.49 14.08 -18.63
C VAL A 15 -6.47 13.16 -17.94
N GLN A 16 -5.93 12.12 -17.34
CA GLN A 16 -6.62 11.29 -16.36
C GLN A 16 -5.81 11.30 -15.08
N GLY A 17 -6.43 10.92 -13.98
CA GLY A 17 -5.70 10.84 -12.73
C GLY A 17 -6.54 10.28 -11.61
N PHE A 18 -5.84 9.96 -10.54
CA PHE A 18 -6.38 9.38 -9.34
C PHE A 18 -5.71 10.00 -8.12
N THR A 19 -6.42 9.97 -7.01
CA THR A 19 -6.01 10.60 -5.76
C THR A 19 -5.98 9.58 -4.65
N ALA A 20 -5.40 9.95 -3.51
CA ALA A 20 -5.69 9.23 -2.30
C ALA A 20 -7.21 9.22 -2.02
N PRO A 21 -7.76 8.11 -1.53
CA PRO A 21 -9.21 7.97 -1.32
C PRO A 21 -9.71 8.75 -0.11
N THR A 22 -8.83 9.14 0.81
CA THR A 22 -9.17 9.88 2.03
C THR A 22 -8.05 10.87 2.34
N ALA A 23 -8.42 12.07 2.77
CA ALA A 23 -7.49 13.12 3.18
C ALA A 23 -8.10 13.96 4.32
N ALA A 24 -7.34 14.88 4.88
CA ALA A 24 -7.82 15.84 5.88
C ALA A 24 -7.48 17.27 5.45
N TRP A 25 -8.30 18.24 5.86
CA TRP A 25 -8.00 19.65 5.62
C TRP A 25 -6.72 20.05 6.35
N GLY A 26 -5.80 20.75 5.67
CA GLY A 26 -4.49 21.07 6.22
C GLY A 26 -3.49 19.91 6.21
N SER A 27 -3.85 18.76 5.64
CA SER A 27 -2.96 17.59 5.48
C SER A 27 -2.57 17.40 4.01
N PRO A 28 -1.51 16.62 3.74
CA PRO A 28 -1.16 16.23 2.39
C PRO A 28 -2.32 15.54 1.65
N LEU A 29 -2.29 15.64 0.33
CA LEU A 29 -3.06 14.84 -0.60
C LEU A 29 -2.14 14.49 -1.77
N THR A 30 -1.83 13.20 -1.92
CA THR A 30 -1.07 12.71 -3.06
C THR A 30 -1.99 12.36 -4.20
N VAL A 31 -1.61 12.80 -5.40
CA VAL A 31 -2.33 12.57 -6.65
C VAL A 31 -1.35 12.07 -7.70
N THR A 32 -1.84 11.22 -8.59
CA THR A 32 -1.11 10.76 -9.76
C THR A 32 -1.94 11.07 -11.00
N VAL A 33 -1.31 11.63 -12.01
CA VAL A 33 -1.93 12.00 -13.28
C VAL A 33 -1.22 11.32 -14.43
N ASP A 34 -2.00 10.82 -15.36
CA ASP A 34 -1.54 10.34 -16.66
C ASP A 34 -1.87 11.42 -17.68
N VAL A 35 -0.83 12.00 -18.28
CA VAL A 35 -0.95 12.98 -19.35
C VAL A 35 -0.63 12.28 -20.65
N LYS A 36 -1.57 12.31 -21.58
CA LYS A 36 -1.44 11.66 -22.88
C LYS A 36 -1.55 12.71 -23.98
N ASN A 37 -0.64 12.65 -24.94
CA ASN A 37 -0.75 13.40 -26.18
C ASN A 37 -1.35 12.50 -27.27
N THR A 38 -2.62 12.70 -27.59
CA THR A 38 -3.33 12.01 -28.69
C THR A 38 -3.16 12.70 -30.04
N GLY A 39 -2.41 13.80 -30.07
CA GLY A 39 -2.04 14.48 -31.30
C GLY A 39 -1.27 13.54 -32.21
N SER A 40 -1.57 13.61 -33.50
CA SER A 40 -0.91 12.80 -34.51
C SER A 40 -0.54 13.66 -35.70
N SER A 41 0.62 13.36 -36.26
CA SER A 41 1.06 14.01 -37.48
C SER A 41 0.31 13.43 -38.67
N THR A 42 -0.39 14.29 -39.40
CA THR A 42 -1.22 13.91 -40.56
C THR A 42 -0.39 13.74 -41.84
N LEU A 43 0.90 14.07 -41.81
CA LEU A 43 1.87 13.92 -42.89
C LEU A 43 3.12 13.22 -42.37
N ILE A 44 3.81 12.50 -43.26
CA ILE A 44 5.20 12.09 -43.01
C ILE A 44 6.01 13.36 -42.87
N GLU A 45 6.43 13.70 -41.66
CA GLU A 45 7.32 14.83 -41.40
C GLU A 45 8.73 14.42 -41.83
N PRO A 46 9.27 14.95 -42.96
CA PRO A 46 10.56 14.48 -43.48
C PRO A 46 11.73 14.73 -42.53
N LEU A 47 11.55 15.63 -41.55
CA LEU A 47 12.51 15.91 -40.48
C LEU A 47 12.29 15.04 -39.23
N ALA A 48 11.15 14.37 -39.09
CA ALA A 48 10.83 13.49 -37.95
C ALA A 48 11.03 11.98 -38.26
N LEU A 49 11.69 11.66 -39.40
CA LEU A 49 11.94 10.28 -39.85
C LEU A 49 13.10 9.57 -39.13
N GLN A 50 13.87 10.28 -38.30
CA GLN A 50 14.91 9.68 -37.46
C GLN A 50 14.39 9.41 -36.04
N PRO A 51 14.80 8.31 -35.41
CA PRO A 51 14.51 8.07 -33.99
C PRO A 51 14.96 9.27 -33.12
N GLY A 52 14.03 9.83 -32.34
CA GLY A 52 14.28 10.97 -31.46
C GLY A 52 14.12 12.36 -32.10
N ALA A 53 13.72 12.44 -33.37
CA ALA A 53 13.42 13.72 -34.01
C ALA A 53 12.08 14.30 -33.51
N THR A 54 12.07 15.61 -33.25
CA THR A 54 10.90 16.33 -32.74
C THR A 54 9.80 16.45 -33.80
N SER A 55 8.57 16.13 -33.42
CA SER A 55 7.39 16.28 -34.25
C SER A 55 6.65 17.58 -33.97
N THR A 56 5.94 18.12 -34.97
CA THR A 56 5.04 19.28 -34.73
C THR A 56 3.80 18.92 -33.92
N SER A 57 3.50 17.61 -33.80
CA SER A 57 2.48 17.07 -32.90
C SER A 57 2.99 16.83 -31.48
N ASP A 58 4.28 17.04 -31.19
CA ASP A 58 4.80 16.96 -29.82
C ASP A 58 4.29 18.14 -29.01
N ALA A 59 3.82 17.87 -27.79
CA ALA A 59 3.47 18.91 -26.86
C ALA A 59 4.73 19.44 -26.18
N GLY A 60 4.90 20.77 -26.16
CA GLY A 60 5.93 21.41 -25.34
C GLY A 60 5.68 21.27 -23.83
N PRO A 61 6.53 21.84 -22.97
CA PRO A 61 6.29 21.87 -21.54
C PRO A 61 5.00 22.63 -21.17
N THR A 62 4.23 22.10 -20.23
CA THR A 62 2.99 22.70 -19.73
C THR A 62 2.75 22.33 -18.27
N GLN A 63 1.53 22.54 -17.79
CA GLN A 63 1.16 22.27 -16.41
C GLN A 63 -0.14 21.48 -16.34
N VAL A 64 -0.27 20.67 -15.29
CA VAL A 64 -1.55 20.13 -14.81
C VAL A 64 -1.90 20.82 -13.52
N VAL A 65 -3.05 21.52 -13.49
CA VAL A 65 -3.57 22.11 -12.26
C VAL A 65 -4.53 21.14 -11.60
N VAL A 66 -4.34 20.94 -10.30
CA VAL A 66 -5.16 20.09 -9.46
C VAL A 66 -6.20 20.95 -8.75
N TYR A 67 -7.48 20.62 -8.90
CA TYR A 67 -8.58 21.37 -8.32
C TYR A 67 -9.43 20.51 -7.38
N ALA A 68 -9.89 21.09 -6.28
CA ALA A 68 -10.93 20.53 -5.41
C ALA A 68 -12.27 21.23 -5.64
N THR A 69 -13.38 20.50 -5.62
CA THR A 69 -14.75 21.05 -5.62
C THR A 69 -15.61 20.39 -4.54
N PRO A 70 -16.68 21.05 -4.07
CA PRO A 70 -17.68 20.41 -3.23
C PRO A 70 -18.32 19.20 -3.93
N GLN A 71 -18.77 18.19 -3.18
CA GLN A 71 -19.39 16.96 -3.73
C GLN A 71 -20.49 17.23 -4.77
N ASN A 72 -21.37 18.20 -4.49
CA ASN A 72 -22.49 18.56 -5.35
C ASN A 72 -22.14 19.63 -6.41
N GLY A 73 -20.86 20.02 -6.48
CA GLY A 73 -20.35 20.97 -7.46
C GLY A 73 -20.37 20.38 -8.86
N ARG A 74 -21.49 20.51 -9.57
CA ARG A 74 -21.56 20.17 -11.00
C ARG A 74 -20.67 21.11 -11.83
N SER A 75 -20.55 22.37 -11.41
CA SER A 75 -19.73 23.41 -12.04
C SER A 75 -18.34 23.53 -11.40
N THR A 76 -17.35 23.89 -12.23
CA THR A 76 -15.99 24.28 -11.81
C THR A 76 -15.92 25.68 -11.21
N ARG A 77 -17.02 26.46 -11.18
CA ARG A 77 -17.05 27.83 -10.62
C ARG A 77 -16.68 27.92 -9.14
N ARG A 78 -16.81 26.82 -8.39
CA ARG A 78 -16.41 26.72 -6.97
C ARG A 78 -15.16 25.86 -6.77
N ALA A 79 -14.43 25.61 -7.85
CA ALA A 79 -13.18 24.89 -7.77
C ALA A 79 -12.13 25.75 -7.06
N VAL A 80 -11.38 25.13 -6.17
CA VAL A 80 -10.23 25.72 -5.50
C VAL A 80 -9.01 24.98 -5.98
N GLN A 81 -8.02 25.71 -6.47
CA GLN A 81 -6.73 25.15 -6.85
C GLN A 81 -6.02 24.60 -5.60
N ILE A 82 -5.59 23.35 -5.67
CA ILE A 82 -4.83 22.66 -4.63
C ILE A 82 -3.33 22.76 -4.93
N GLY A 83 -2.96 22.61 -6.21
CA GLY A 83 -1.57 22.54 -6.62
C GLY A 83 -1.38 22.48 -8.12
N VAL A 84 -0.13 22.43 -8.54
CA VAL A 84 0.30 22.37 -9.95
C VAL A 84 1.38 21.31 -10.08
N ILE A 85 1.29 20.52 -11.14
CA ILE A 85 2.34 19.58 -11.57
C ILE A 85 2.92 20.13 -12.87
N ASP A 86 4.22 20.37 -12.90
CA ASP A 86 4.92 20.75 -14.11
C ASP A 86 5.10 19.50 -15.00
N ILE A 87 4.69 19.63 -16.26
CA ILE A 87 4.72 18.56 -17.24
C ILE A 87 5.80 18.91 -18.27
N PRO A 88 6.84 18.07 -18.44
CA PRO A 88 7.80 18.22 -19.52
C PRO A 88 7.10 18.02 -20.88
N GLY A 89 7.82 18.22 -21.98
CA GLY A 89 7.25 17.94 -23.30
C GLY A 89 6.78 16.49 -23.41
N ILE A 90 5.57 16.29 -23.94
CA ILE A 90 4.97 14.96 -24.16
C ILE A 90 4.99 14.66 -25.66
N PRO A 91 5.78 13.66 -26.10
CA PRO A 91 5.81 13.27 -27.52
C PRO A 91 4.43 12.85 -28.04
N GLN A 92 4.23 12.98 -29.35
CA GLN A 92 3.00 12.50 -29.99
C GLN A 92 2.73 11.01 -29.70
N ASN A 93 1.47 10.64 -29.54
CA ASN A 93 1.01 9.28 -29.20
C ASN A 93 1.63 8.68 -27.94
N ASP A 94 2.20 9.49 -27.05
CA ASP A 94 2.80 9.05 -25.80
C ASP A 94 1.90 9.33 -24.59
N VAL A 95 2.13 8.58 -23.51
CA VAL A 95 1.51 8.80 -22.20
C VAL A 95 2.58 8.76 -21.12
N GLN A 96 2.58 9.79 -20.28
CA GLN A 96 3.51 9.88 -19.16
C GLN A 96 2.75 10.10 -17.86
N GLN A 97 3.26 9.47 -16.80
CA GLN A 97 2.67 9.50 -15.47
C GLN A 97 3.48 10.41 -14.55
N PHE A 98 2.78 11.27 -13.80
CA PHE A 98 3.38 12.20 -12.86
C PHE A 98 2.67 12.10 -11.51
N THR A 99 3.43 12.17 -10.42
CA THR A 99 2.89 12.15 -9.06
C THR A 99 3.26 13.42 -8.34
N GLY A 100 2.29 14.01 -7.64
CA GLY A 100 2.49 15.21 -6.82
C GLY A 100 1.78 15.07 -5.47
N THR A 101 2.38 15.65 -4.44
CA THR A 101 1.79 15.72 -3.10
C THR A 101 1.57 17.17 -2.73
N PHE A 102 0.34 17.51 -2.37
CA PHE A 102 -0.08 18.89 -2.10
C PHE A 102 -0.73 19.01 -0.74
N GLN A 103 -0.47 20.09 -0.02
CA GLN A 103 -1.20 20.39 1.21
C GLN A 103 -2.60 20.90 0.88
N LEU A 104 -3.63 20.23 1.39
CA LEU A 104 -4.98 20.76 1.29
C LEU A 104 -5.09 22.08 2.08
N PRO A 105 -5.73 23.13 1.54
CA PRO A 105 -5.86 24.39 2.25
C PRO A 105 -6.75 24.24 3.50
N SER A 106 -6.81 25.28 4.32
CA SER A 106 -7.89 25.39 5.32
C SER A 106 -9.25 25.28 4.63
N ARG A 107 -10.20 24.54 5.21
CA ARG A 107 -11.49 24.24 4.59
C ARG A 107 -12.16 25.50 4.01
N PRO A 108 -12.31 25.58 2.67
CA PRO A 108 -12.99 26.72 2.07
C PRO A 108 -14.51 26.71 2.36
N PRO A 109 -15.20 27.87 2.30
CA PRO A 109 -16.64 27.93 2.47
C PRO A 109 -17.40 27.03 1.50
N GLY A 110 -18.40 26.29 2.01
CA GLY A 110 -19.22 25.38 1.21
C GLY A 110 -18.60 24.03 0.87
N PHE A 111 -17.36 23.76 1.31
CA PHE A 111 -16.73 22.45 1.21
C PHE A 111 -17.13 21.54 2.38
N ALA A 112 -17.01 20.24 2.17
CA ALA A 112 -17.34 19.22 3.16
C ALA A 112 -16.52 19.38 4.45
N LYS A 113 -17.19 19.11 5.58
CA LYS A 113 -16.52 18.91 6.87
C LYS A 113 -15.99 17.46 6.94
N GLU A 114 -15.33 17.13 8.05
CA GLU A 114 -14.99 15.75 8.39
C GLU A 114 -16.20 14.82 8.27
N GLY A 115 -16.01 13.67 7.64
CA GLY A 115 -17.04 12.70 7.30
C GLY A 115 -17.75 12.96 5.96
N GLY A 116 -17.52 14.10 5.30
CA GLY A 116 -18.07 14.42 3.98
C GLY A 116 -17.07 14.19 2.85
N VAL A 117 -17.53 14.32 1.60
CA VAL A 117 -16.73 14.06 0.40
C VAL A 117 -16.46 15.37 -0.35
N ILE A 118 -15.28 15.49 -0.95
CA ILE A 118 -14.97 16.47 -1.99
C ILE A 118 -14.68 15.74 -3.29
N ASN A 119 -14.71 16.45 -4.41
CA ASN A 119 -14.25 15.92 -5.70
C ASN A 119 -12.95 16.61 -6.08
N VAL A 120 -11.97 15.84 -6.56
CA VAL A 120 -10.73 16.36 -7.14
C VAL A 120 -10.75 16.10 -8.64
N PHE A 121 -10.29 17.06 -9.44
CA PHE A 121 -10.11 16.88 -10.88
C PHE A 121 -8.87 17.62 -11.36
N PHE A 122 -8.43 17.28 -12.55
CA PHE A 122 -7.19 17.76 -13.15
C PHE A 122 -7.48 18.49 -14.45
N GLN A 123 -6.74 19.56 -14.70
CA GLN A 123 -6.80 20.28 -15.97
C GLN A 123 -5.38 20.42 -16.53
N VAL A 124 -5.14 19.85 -17.72
CA VAL A 124 -3.88 20.02 -18.44
C VAL A 124 -3.91 21.29 -19.30
N ASN A 125 -2.77 21.95 -19.45
CA ASN A 125 -2.61 23.18 -20.20
C ASN A 125 -3.65 24.28 -19.85
N PRO A 126 -3.76 24.65 -18.55
CA PRO A 126 -4.80 25.57 -18.07
C PRO A 126 -4.66 26.98 -18.68
N THR A 127 -3.44 27.41 -18.99
CA THR A 127 -3.14 28.72 -19.57
C THR A 127 -3.27 28.73 -21.09
N ARG A 128 -3.50 27.56 -21.72
CA ARG A 128 -3.56 27.39 -23.18
C ARG A 128 -2.31 27.93 -23.87
N ASN A 129 -1.13 27.66 -23.28
CA ASN A 129 0.15 28.07 -23.85
C ASN A 129 0.58 27.16 -25.01
N ILE A 130 0.11 25.91 -24.99
CA ILE A 130 0.19 24.99 -26.14
C ILE A 130 -1.09 25.14 -26.95
N LEU A 131 -0.95 25.28 -28.27
CA LEU A 131 -2.07 25.23 -29.20
C LEU A 131 -2.42 23.78 -29.48
N GLU A 132 -3.66 23.40 -29.17
CA GLU A 132 -4.14 22.03 -29.26
C GLU A 132 -5.24 21.89 -30.31
N SER A 133 -5.45 20.67 -30.79
CA SER A 133 -6.56 20.37 -31.71
C SER A 133 -7.93 20.40 -31.03
N ASP A 134 -7.99 20.03 -29.75
CA ASP A 134 -9.17 20.12 -28.90
C ASP A 134 -8.73 20.57 -27.49
N PHE A 135 -9.51 21.46 -26.87
CA PHE A 135 -9.28 21.90 -25.47
C PHE A 135 -10.35 21.34 -24.52
N THR A 136 -11.36 20.66 -25.05
CA THR A 136 -12.53 20.21 -24.27
C THR A 136 -12.25 18.92 -23.50
N ASN A 137 -11.27 18.15 -23.94
CA ASN A 137 -10.76 16.91 -23.34
C ASN A 137 -9.61 17.13 -22.34
N ASN A 138 -9.17 18.38 -22.13
CA ASN A 138 -8.13 18.75 -21.16
C ASN A 138 -8.54 18.59 -19.69
N ASN A 139 -9.80 18.24 -19.40
CA ASN A 139 -10.29 18.06 -18.04
C ASN A 139 -10.52 16.59 -17.73
N SER A 140 -10.01 16.14 -16.60
CA SER A 140 -10.25 14.80 -16.11
C SER A 140 -11.69 14.63 -15.60
N ARG A 141 -12.07 13.37 -15.38
CA ARG A 141 -13.20 13.04 -14.51
C ARG A 141 -12.90 13.46 -13.07
N LYS A 142 -13.97 13.67 -12.30
CA LYS A 142 -13.90 13.98 -10.87
C LYS A 142 -13.69 12.71 -10.05
N SER A 143 -12.72 12.74 -9.16
CA SER A 143 -12.37 11.67 -8.23
C SER A 143 -12.83 12.03 -6.82
N PRO A 144 -13.70 11.23 -6.18
CA PRO A 144 -14.18 11.52 -4.84
C PRO A 144 -13.09 11.25 -3.80
N VAL A 145 -12.93 12.18 -2.86
CA VAL A 145 -12.02 12.08 -1.71
C VAL A 145 -12.82 12.29 -0.44
N LEU A 146 -12.75 11.32 0.49
CA LEU A 146 -13.36 11.44 1.80
C LEU A 146 -12.50 12.38 2.68
N ILE A 147 -13.14 13.38 3.29
CA ILE A 147 -12.49 14.21 4.30
C ILE A 147 -12.65 13.54 5.66
N ALA A 148 -11.54 13.24 6.33
CA ALA A 148 -11.51 12.70 7.69
C ALA A 148 -10.81 13.66 8.66
N ALA A 149 -10.90 13.37 9.96
CA ALA A 149 -10.08 14.06 10.95
C ALA A 149 -8.61 13.63 10.80
N PRO A 150 -7.64 14.53 11.08
CA PRO A 150 -6.21 14.27 10.92
C PRO A 150 -5.67 13.37 12.04
N LEU A 151 -6.01 12.08 11.96
CA LEU A 151 -5.57 11.06 12.91
C LEU A 151 -5.21 9.76 12.16
N PRO A 152 -4.25 8.97 12.67
CA PRO A 152 -3.95 7.65 12.16
C PRO A 152 -5.09 6.68 12.44
N LYS A 153 -5.06 5.56 11.74
CA LYS A 153 -5.97 4.45 11.98
C LYS A 153 -5.34 3.16 11.49
N VAL A 154 -4.84 2.38 12.42
CA VAL A 154 -4.03 1.22 12.08
C VAL A 154 -4.80 -0.08 12.24
N ALA A 155 -4.52 -1.04 11.37
CA ALA A 155 -5.00 -2.40 11.51
C ALA A 155 -4.04 -3.38 10.85
N ALA A 156 -4.00 -4.61 11.36
CA ALA A 156 -3.28 -5.69 10.70
C ALA A 156 -4.06 -6.12 9.45
N VAL A 157 -3.35 -6.23 8.33
CA VAL A 157 -3.92 -6.58 7.01
C VAL A 157 -3.36 -7.89 6.45
N GLY A 158 -2.22 -8.36 6.97
CA GLY A 158 -1.60 -9.62 6.56
C GLY A 158 -0.86 -10.29 7.71
N LEU A 159 -0.94 -11.62 7.75
CA LEU A 159 -0.21 -12.47 8.67
C LEU A 159 0.15 -13.74 7.90
N ALA A 160 1.42 -13.87 7.54
CA ALA A 160 1.96 -15.05 6.91
C ALA A 160 2.59 -15.95 7.98
N LEU A 161 2.13 -17.20 7.98
CA LEU A 161 2.48 -18.26 8.90
C LEU A 161 2.62 -19.57 8.12
N PRO A 162 3.34 -20.57 8.66
CA PRO A 162 3.31 -21.92 8.12
C PRO A 162 1.87 -22.45 7.98
N PRO A 163 1.59 -23.27 6.95
CA PRO A 163 0.24 -23.77 6.66
C PRO A 163 -0.31 -24.68 7.77
N THR A 164 0.57 -25.32 8.52
CA THR A 164 0.24 -26.16 9.68
C THR A 164 0.92 -25.61 10.91
N LEU A 165 0.15 -25.46 12.00
CA LEU A 165 0.65 -24.96 13.27
C LEU A 165 0.28 -25.94 14.39
N GLN A 166 1.27 -26.35 15.16
CA GLN A 166 1.12 -27.18 16.35
C GLN A 166 1.60 -26.44 17.60
N PRO A 167 1.07 -26.76 18.78
CA PRO A 167 1.61 -26.27 20.04
C PRO A 167 3.10 -26.59 20.17
N GLY A 168 3.91 -25.60 20.60
CA GLY A 168 5.37 -25.73 20.68
C GLY A 168 6.14 -25.49 19.39
N ASP A 169 5.47 -25.26 18.25
CA ASP A 169 6.17 -24.93 17.00
C ASP A 169 6.96 -23.63 17.15
N THR A 170 8.13 -23.54 16.53
CA THR A 170 8.84 -22.27 16.38
C THR A 170 8.54 -21.72 14.99
N ILE A 171 7.95 -20.53 14.96
CA ILE A 171 7.51 -19.86 13.74
C ILE A 171 8.24 -18.53 13.57
N GLN A 172 8.36 -18.08 12.32
CA GLN A 172 8.80 -16.73 12.02
C GLN A 172 7.64 -15.97 11.35
N PRO A 173 6.88 -15.14 12.09
CA PRO A 173 5.71 -14.48 11.55
C PRO A 173 6.12 -13.31 10.64
N ASN A 174 5.43 -13.16 9.52
CA ASN A 174 5.50 -11.96 8.71
C ASN A 174 4.15 -11.22 8.81
N ILE A 175 4.16 -10.03 9.40
CA ILE A 175 2.95 -9.27 9.74
C ILE A 175 2.92 -7.99 8.91
N GLN A 176 1.79 -7.72 8.27
CA GLN A 176 1.55 -6.46 7.57
C GLN A 176 0.53 -5.62 8.35
N VAL A 177 0.88 -4.36 8.59
CA VAL A 177 0.03 -3.38 9.28
C VAL A 177 -0.17 -2.18 8.36
N ALA A 178 -1.42 -1.79 8.17
CA ALA A 178 -1.78 -0.66 7.32
C ALA A 178 -2.34 0.50 8.14
N ASN A 179 -2.05 1.72 7.71
CA ASN A 179 -2.66 2.95 8.20
C ASN A 179 -3.71 3.46 7.21
N PHE A 180 -4.96 3.46 7.66
CA PHE A 180 -6.14 3.95 6.95
C PHE A 180 -6.54 5.37 7.38
N GLY A 181 -5.78 5.97 8.29
CA GLY A 181 -5.94 7.35 8.73
C GLY A 181 -5.18 8.30 7.82
N THR A 182 -5.44 9.59 7.92
CA THR A 182 -4.87 10.62 7.04
C THR A 182 -3.59 11.22 7.60
N VAL A 183 -3.03 10.62 8.65
CA VAL A 183 -1.84 11.12 9.33
C VAL A 183 -0.94 9.95 9.63
N ASP A 184 0.35 10.19 9.42
CA ASP A 184 1.47 9.34 9.77
C ASP A 184 1.48 8.99 11.27
N THR A 185 1.75 7.73 11.59
CA THR A 185 1.72 7.25 12.98
C THR A 185 2.82 7.85 13.86
N SER A 186 3.95 8.26 13.28
CA SER A 186 5.08 8.87 13.99
C SER A 186 4.71 10.16 14.72
N THR A 187 3.62 10.83 14.31
CA THR A 187 3.08 12.01 15.01
C THR A 187 2.65 11.72 16.45
N GLN A 188 2.46 10.45 16.82
CA GLN A 188 2.06 10.02 18.15
C GLN A 188 3.04 9.02 18.79
N GLY A 189 4.13 8.68 18.09
CA GLY A 189 5.14 7.73 18.54
C GLY A 189 5.04 6.34 17.87
N PRO A 190 5.94 5.42 18.22
CA PRO A 190 5.98 4.09 17.64
C PRO A 190 4.77 3.25 18.06
N ILE A 191 4.33 2.37 17.17
CA ILE A 191 3.21 1.46 17.41
C ILE A 191 3.75 0.10 17.83
N THR A 192 3.17 -0.44 18.90
CA THR A 192 3.40 -1.84 19.29
C THR A 192 2.43 -2.78 18.59
N VAL A 193 2.92 -3.89 18.07
CA VAL A 193 2.14 -4.96 17.45
C VAL A 193 2.41 -6.24 18.21
N ALA A 194 1.36 -6.86 18.75
CA ALA A 194 1.44 -8.09 19.51
C ALA A 194 1.00 -9.29 18.67
N LEU A 195 1.84 -10.33 18.64
CA LEU A 195 1.39 -11.67 18.30
C LEU A 195 0.83 -12.30 19.57
N VAL A 196 -0.42 -12.75 19.51
CA VAL A 196 -1.17 -13.19 20.67
C VAL A 196 -1.68 -14.61 20.46
N ALA A 197 -1.54 -15.46 21.48
CA ALA A 197 -2.27 -16.72 21.61
C ALA A 197 -3.52 -16.51 22.46
N SER A 198 -4.64 -17.10 22.07
CA SER A 198 -5.88 -17.10 22.86
C SER A 198 -6.64 -18.41 22.71
N VAL A 199 -7.29 -18.84 23.80
CA VAL A 199 -8.15 -20.03 23.79
C VAL A 199 -9.46 -19.81 23.02
N ASP A 200 -9.83 -18.55 22.79
CA ASP A 200 -10.97 -18.15 21.99
C ASP A 200 -10.57 -17.23 20.83
N ARG A 201 -11.54 -16.86 19.99
CA ARG A 201 -11.31 -15.95 18.86
C ARG A 201 -11.35 -14.47 19.29
N LYS A 202 -10.93 -14.15 20.50
CA LYS A 202 -10.91 -12.79 21.06
C LYS A 202 -9.59 -12.54 21.79
N PHE A 203 -9.28 -11.26 21.96
CA PHE A 203 -8.22 -10.83 22.87
C PHE A 203 -8.88 -10.41 24.19
N GLY A 204 -8.51 -11.06 25.28
CA GLY A 204 -9.12 -10.85 26.59
C GLY A 204 -8.47 -11.71 27.69
N PRO A 205 -9.16 -11.89 28.82
CA PRO A 205 -8.68 -12.75 29.90
C PRO A 205 -8.41 -14.17 29.40
N GLY A 206 -7.19 -14.69 29.62
CA GLY A 206 -6.76 -15.99 29.11
C GLY A 206 -6.02 -15.95 27.76
N SER A 207 -5.85 -14.77 27.16
CA SER A 207 -4.90 -14.57 26.06
C SER A 207 -3.48 -14.31 26.60
N SER A 208 -2.46 -14.78 25.88
CA SER A 208 -1.05 -14.53 26.17
C SER A 208 -0.36 -13.86 24.98
N VAL A 209 0.48 -12.88 25.26
CA VAL A 209 1.32 -12.24 24.24
C VAL A 209 2.53 -13.15 24.00
N ILE A 210 2.65 -13.67 22.78
CA ILE A 210 3.78 -14.52 22.35
C ILE A 210 4.99 -13.64 22.01
N ALA A 211 4.73 -12.52 21.33
CA ALA A 211 5.76 -11.63 20.84
C ALA A 211 5.25 -10.20 20.75
N LEU A 212 6.15 -9.23 20.94
CA LEU A 212 5.91 -7.81 20.71
C LEU A 212 6.90 -7.30 19.68
N TYR A 213 6.37 -6.51 18.74
CA TYR A 213 7.12 -5.85 17.69
C TYR A 213 6.81 -4.36 17.72
N THR A 214 7.78 -3.53 17.33
CA THR A 214 7.64 -2.08 17.25
C THR A 214 7.73 -1.63 15.81
N LEU A 215 6.83 -0.72 15.41
CA LEU A 215 6.84 -0.04 14.13
C LEU A 215 7.02 1.45 14.35
N ASP A 216 8.05 2.04 13.75
CA ASP A 216 8.37 3.45 13.95
C ASP A 216 7.38 4.39 13.23
N ASN A 217 7.02 4.04 11.99
CA ASN A 217 6.18 4.85 11.13
C ASN A 217 5.37 3.99 10.15
N ILE A 218 4.09 4.32 10.00
CA ILE A 218 3.25 3.94 8.86
C ILE A 218 2.59 5.21 8.28
N SER A 219 2.93 5.54 7.02
CA SER A 219 2.40 6.72 6.32
C SER A 219 0.87 6.71 6.27
N GLY A 220 0.25 7.90 6.21
CA GLY A 220 -1.21 8.02 6.07
C GLY A 220 -1.73 7.55 4.72
N ILE A 221 -3.02 7.22 4.64
CA ILE A 221 -3.68 6.84 3.38
C ILE A 221 -3.77 8.00 2.39
N ASP A 222 -3.64 9.23 2.86
CA ASP A 222 -3.58 10.47 2.09
C ASP A 222 -2.36 10.56 1.16
N THR A 223 -1.36 9.70 1.38
CA THR A 223 -0.18 9.56 0.52
C THR A 223 -0.25 8.41 -0.49
N VAL A 224 -1.38 7.68 -0.55
CA VAL A 224 -1.54 6.51 -1.43
C VAL A 224 -2.58 6.79 -2.50
N PRO A 225 -2.18 7.33 -3.67
CA PRO A 225 -3.08 7.47 -4.79
C PRO A 225 -3.49 6.08 -5.30
N SER A 226 -4.81 5.86 -5.51
CA SER A 226 -5.31 4.56 -5.97
C SER A 226 -6.27 4.68 -7.16
N THR A 227 -6.03 3.86 -8.18
CA THR A 227 -6.90 3.68 -9.36
C THR A 227 -8.16 2.87 -9.04
N SER A 228 -8.12 2.05 -7.97
CA SER A 228 -9.21 1.20 -7.51
C SER A 228 -9.48 1.48 -6.03
N GLN A 229 -10.73 1.83 -5.67
CA GLN A 229 -11.11 2.03 -4.26
C GLN A 229 -11.20 0.72 -3.45
N ALA A 230 -10.64 -0.38 -3.97
CA ALA A 230 -10.60 -1.67 -3.29
C ALA A 230 -9.46 -1.72 -2.26
N PHE A 231 -9.84 -1.71 -0.99
CA PHE A 231 -8.94 -2.06 0.11
C PHE A 231 -8.44 -3.50 -0.09
N GLY A 232 -7.13 -3.70 -0.27
CA GLY A 232 -6.51 -5.02 -0.20
C GLY A 232 -6.17 -5.71 -1.53
N GLN A 233 -5.99 -4.97 -2.63
CA GLN A 233 -5.38 -5.57 -3.82
C GLN A 233 -3.86 -5.71 -3.60
N SER A 234 -3.35 -6.94 -3.75
CA SER A 234 -1.93 -7.24 -3.81
C SER A 234 -1.34 -6.62 -5.07
N THR A 235 -1.01 -5.34 -5.00
CA THR A 235 -0.08 -4.71 -5.93
C THR A 235 1.28 -5.36 -5.71
N ILE A 236 2.04 -5.57 -6.80
CA ILE A 236 3.40 -6.12 -6.75
C ILE A 236 4.30 -5.28 -5.82
N ASN A 237 3.96 -3.99 -5.66
CA ASN A 237 4.57 -3.07 -4.71
C ASN A 237 3.61 -2.83 -3.54
N THR A 238 4.06 -3.15 -2.32
CA THR A 238 3.32 -2.82 -1.10
C THR A 238 3.22 -1.29 -0.96
N PRO A 239 2.02 -0.71 -0.81
CA PRO A 239 1.86 0.75 -0.68
C PRO A 239 2.59 1.31 0.55
N ASN A 240 2.97 2.59 0.52
CA ASN A 240 3.72 3.24 1.61
C ASN A 240 2.93 3.41 2.92
N ASN A 241 1.60 3.20 2.90
CA ASN A 241 0.76 3.15 4.08
C ASN A 241 0.67 1.74 4.70
N VAL A 242 1.48 0.79 4.23
CA VAL A 242 1.58 -0.56 4.77
C VAL A 242 3.02 -0.82 5.19
N ALA A 243 3.21 -1.13 6.47
CA ALA A 243 4.50 -1.57 7.02
C ALA A 243 4.51 -3.09 7.19
N THR A 244 5.66 -3.70 6.89
CA THR A 244 5.87 -5.14 7.02
C THR A 244 6.86 -5.41 8.15
N ILE A 245 6.46 -6.25 9.10
CA ILE A 245 7.30 -6.75 10.18
C ILE A 245 7.75 -8.15 9.80
N ILE A 246 9.06 -8.31 9.61
CA ILE A 246 9.69 -9.63 9.59
C ILE A 246 10.02 -9.97 11.03
N GLY A 247 9.14 -10.73 11.68
CA GLY A 247 9.30 -11.09 13.08
C GLY A 247 10.53 -11.97 13.30
N ASN A 248 11.08 -11.91 14.51
CA ASN A 248 12.02 -12.92 14.97
C ASN A 248 11.31 -14.27 15.12
N ALA A 249 12.10 -15.35 15.11
CA ALA A 249 11.62 -16.69 15.45
C ALA A 249 11.01 -16.70 16.87
N VAL A 250 9.80 -17.25 17.01
CA VAL A 250 9.09 -17.35 18.29
C VAL A 250 8.48 -18.73 18.45
N THR A 251 8.60 -19.28 19.65
CA THR A 251 8.02 -20.59 20.00
C THR A 251 6.60 -20.39 20.51
N LEU A 252 5.67 -21.11 19.90
CA LEU A 252 4.27 -21.08 20.28
C LEU A 252 4.05 -21.79 21.62
N PRO A 253 3.03 -21.41 22.41
CA PRO A 253 2.70 -22.10 23.65
C PRO A 253 2.46 -23.60 23.43
N ASP A 254 2.97 -24.44 24.34
CA ASP A 254 2.78 -25.90 24.30
C ASP A 254 1.39 -26.33 24.78
N ARG A 255 0.69 -25.43 25.50
CA ARG A 255 -0.66 -25.64 26.03
C ARG A 255 -1.55 -24.41 25.89
N PRO A 256 -2.88 -24.59 25.76
CA PRO A 256 -3.59 -25.87 25.64
C PRO A 256 -3.35 -26.54 24.27
N ARG A 257 -3.84 -27.78 24.07
CA ARG A 257 -3.63 -28.52 22.80
C ARG A 257 -4.28 -27.86 21.58
N ASN A 258 -5.28 -27.01 21.80
CA ASN A 258 -5.95 -26.26 20.75
C ASN A 258 -6.11 -24.80 21.21
N TYR A 259 -5.65 -23.87 20.41
CA TYR A 259 -5.86 -22.44 20.64
C TYR A 259 -5.78 -21.69 19.30
N TYR A 260 -5.90 -20.38 19.36
CA TYR A 260 -5.81 -19.48 18.25
C TYR A 260 -4.61 -18.57 18.40
N ILE A 261 -3.95 -18.24 17.30
CA ILE A 261 -3.00 -17.14 17.25
C ILE A 261 -3.53 -16.06 16.31
N GLY A 262 -3.14 -14.82 16.57
CA GLY A 262 -3.53 -13.69 15.75
C GLY A 262 -2.81 -12.43 16.19
N VAL A 263 -3.15 -11.32 15.55
CA VAL A 263 -2.46 -10.05 15.73
C VAL A 263 -3.37 -9.05 16.44
N VAL A 264 -2.80 -8.34 17.40
CA VAL A 264 -3.39 -7.15 18.03
C VAL A 264 -2.46 -5.97 17.75
N VAL A 265 -2.98 -4.94 17.10
CA VAL A 265 -2.25 -3.70 16.88
C VAL A 265 -2.57 -2.73 18.02
N ASP A 266 -1.54 -2.08 18.55
CA ASP A 266 -1.62 -1.13 19.66
C ASP A 266 -2.39 -1.68 20.88
N PRO A 267 -1.96 -2.83 21.46
CA PRO A 267 -2.66 -3.46 22.58
C PRO A 267 -2.79 -2.56 23.83
N SER A 268 -1.88 -1.60 24.02
CA SER A 268 -1.90 -0.63 25.11
C SER A 268 -2.76 0.59 24.83
N ASN A 269 -3.32 0.74 23.62
CA ASN A 269 -4.00 1.95 23.14
C ASN A 269 -3.15 3.21 23.33
N SER A 270 -1.85 3.10 23.02
CA SER A 270 -0.88 4.20 23.14
C SER A 270 -1.11 5.32 22.13
N ILE A 271 -1.74 5.02 20.98
CA ILE A 271 -2.04 6.02 19.96
C ILE A 271 -3.54 6.31 19.86
N LYS A 272 -3.87 7.58 19.66
CA LYS A 272 -5.22 8.05 19.37
C LYS A 272 -5.56 7.79 17.91
N GLN A 273 -6.50 6.87 17.71
CA GLN A 273 -6.93 6.44 16.37
C GLN A 273 -8.33 6.94 16.01
N LEU A 274 -8.63 6.98 14.71
CA LEU A 274 -10.00 7.24 14.23
C LEU A 274 -10.94 6.09 14.61
N GLY A 275 -11.82 6.34 15.59
CA GLY A 275 -12.83 5.36 16.04
C GLY A 275 -13.96 5.09 15.03
N LYS A 276 -14.13 5.95 14.02
CA LYS A 276 -15.14 5.81 12.95
C LYS A 276 -14.67 6.54 11.69
N ILE A 277 -14.71 5.89 10.53
CA ILE A 277 -14.59 6.56 9.22
C ILE A 277 -15.96 6.44 8.55
N GLY A 278 -16.63 7.57 8.31
CA GLY A 278 -17.99 7.57 7.75
C GLY A 278 -18.98 6.77 8.62
N ARG A 279 -19.64 5.75 8.04
CA ARG A 279 -20.58 4.86 8.76
C ARG A 279 -19.91 3.63 9.39
N HIS A 280 -18.64 3.34 9.10
CA HIS A 280 -17.97 2.12 9.55
C HIS A 280 -17.14 2.34 10.83
N ARG A 281 -17.46 1.55 11.86
CA ARG A 281 -16.58 1.36 13.03
C ARG A 281 -15.47 0.41 12.61
N VAL A 282 -14.22 0.82 12.75
CA VAL A 282 -13.10 -0.11 12.67
C VAL A 282 -12.65 -0.37 14.09
N ARG A 283 -12.55 -1.64 14.43
CA ARG A 283 -12.05 -2.09 15.73
C ARG A 283 -10.53 -1.93 15.68
N THR A 284 -10.03 -0.87 16.29
CA THR A 284 -8.61 -0.46 16.27
C THR A 284 -7.71 -1.34 17.14
N SER A 285 -8.30 -2.23 17.95
CA SER A 285 -7.61 -3.16 18.87
C SER A 285 -8.19 -4.58 18.83
N GLY A 286 -8.87 -4.94 17.72
CA GLY A 286 -9.47 -6.25 17.57
C GLY A 286 -8.43 -7.34 17.31
N PHE A 287 -8.50 -8.45 18.05
CA PHE A 287 -7.81 -9.69 17.66
C PHE A 287 -8.19 -10.06 16.24
N SER A 288 -7.20 -10.13 15.36
CA SER A 288 -7.38 -10.19 13.91
C SER A 288 -6.44 -11.22 13.28
N LEU A 289 -6.72 -11.58 12.02
CA LEU A 289 -5.91 -12.53 11.25
C LEU A 289 -5.69 -13.84 12.03
N ILE A 290 -6.80 -14.46 12.42
CA ILE A 290 -6.80 -15.55 13.40
C ILE A 290 -6.52 -16.89 12.72
N HIS A 291 -5.49 -17.59 13.18
CA HIS A 291 -5.15 -18.95 12.77
C HIS A 291 -5.37 -19.93 13.91
N LYS A 292 -5.85 -21.13 13.59
CA LYS A 292 -5.97 -22.21 14.56
C LYS A 292 -4.63 -22.93 14.72
N VAL A 293 -4.26 -23.21 15.96
CA VAL A 293 -3.11 -24.05 16.31
C VAL A 293 -3.63 -25.36 16.91
N GLY A 294 -3.11 -26.48 16.42
CA GLY A 294 -3.41 -27.82 16.91
C GLY A 294 -4.71 -28.46 16.39
N PRO A 295 -4.97 -29.72 16.81
CA PRO A 295 -4.21 -30.46 17.83
C PRO A 295 -2.84 -30.95 17.32
N PRO A 296 -1.90 -31.30 18.22
CA PRO A 296 -0.65 -31.93 17.83
C PRO A 296 -0.90 -33.17 16.97
N ILE A 297 -0.16 -33.30 15.88
CA ILE A 297 -0.22 -34.45 15.00
C ILE A 297 0.56 -35.59 15.66
N ALA A 298 -0.10 -36.72 15.88
CA ALA A 298 0.52 -37.86 16.55
C ALA A 298 1.77 -38.33 15.76
N GLY A 299 2.89 -38.49 16.47
CA GLY A 299 4.15 -38.96 15.88
C GLY A 299 4.98 -37.90 15.15
N LEU A 300 4.52 -36.65 15.08
CA LEU A 300 5.33 -35.54 14.57
C LEU A 300 5.81 -34.66 15.73
N PRO A 301 7.13 -34.34 15.80
CA PRO A 301 7.59 -33.31 16.72
C PRO A 301 7.02 -31.94 16.30
N PRO A 302 6.92 -30.97 17.24
CA PRO A 302 6.67 -29.59 16.87
C PRO A 302 7.70 -29.12 15.83
N ALA A 303 7.23 -28.39 14.81
CA ALA A 303 8.09 -27.86 13.77
C ALA A 303 9.03 -26.80 14.38
N GLY A 304 10.34 -27.05 14.29
CA GLY A 304 11.37 -26.05 14.56
C GLY A 304 11.63 -25.21 13.32
N VAL A 305 12.00 -23.94 13.50
CA VAL A 305 12.49 -23.09 12.41
C VAL A 305 13.60 -23.85 11.68
N VAL A 306 13.47 -24.00 10.36
CA VAL A 306 14.61 -24.35 9.52
C VAL A 306 15.59 -23.20 9.67
N VAL A 307 16.60 -23.41 10.51
CA VAL A 307 17.78 -22.53 10.58
C VAL A 307 18.30 -22.41 9.15
N PRO A 308 18.46 -21.18 8.59
CA PRO A 308 19.26 -21.03 7.38
C PRO A 308 20.62 -21.64 7.70
N GLY A 309 20.98 -22.71 7.00
CA GLY A 309 22.14 -23.52 7.34
C GLY A 309 23.43 -22.69 7.36
N ASN A 310 23.79 -22.18 8.55
CA ASN A 310 25.13 -21.67 8.86
C ASN A 310 25.96 -22.76 9.55
N GLY A 311 25.70 -24.03 9.20
CA GLY A 311 26.66 -25.10 9.44
C GLY A 311 27.55 -25.21 8.21
N ASP A 312 28.86 -25.31 8.40
CA ASP A 312 29.89 -25.41 7.34
C ASP A 312 29.72 -26.59 6.35
N ASN A 313 28.63 -27.36 6.45
CA ASN A 313 28.33 -28.54 5.66
C ASN A 313 27.02 -28.39 4.87
N ASN A 314 26.94 -27.33 4.06
CA ASN A 314 25.84 -27.06 3.13
C ASN A 314 25.80 -28.10 2.00
N GLN A 315 25.45 -29.36 2.32
CA GLN A 315 25.31 -30.44 1.35
C GLN A 315 23.86 -30.46 0.82
N PRO A 316 23.65 -30.24 -0.49
CA PRO A 316 22.32 -30.29 -1.08
C PRO A 316 21.78 -31.73 -1.10
N PHE A 317 20.52 -31.87 -0.74
CA PHE A 317 19.76 -33.11 -0.87
C PHE A 317 19.43 -33.38 -2.36
N PRO A 318 19.41 -34.65 -2.84
CA PRO A 318 19.58 -35.91 -2.13
C PRO A 318 21.04 -36.41 -2.12
N PHE A 319 21.45 -37.09 -1.05
CA PHE A 319 22.78 -37.71 -0.91
C PHE A 319 23.01 -38.79 -1.99
N PRO A 320 24.04 -38.70 -2.85
CA PRO A 320 24.59 -39.90 -3.46
C PRO A 320 25.33 -40.67 -2.36
N LEU A 321 24.80 -41.82 -1.94
CA LEU A 321 25.55 -42.76 -1.12
C LEU A 321 26.75 -43.22 -1.95
N ASN A 322 27.95 -42.73 -1.62
CA ASN A 322 29.17 -43.33 -2.13
C ASN A 322 29.27 -44.76 -1.58
N PRO A 323 29.57 -45.77 -2.43
CA PRO A 323 29.59 -47.19 -2.03
C PRO A 323 30.48 -47.55 -0.83
N ASN A 324 31.40 -46.66 -0.45
CA ASN A 324 32.36 -46.87 0.62
C ASN A 324 32.05 -46.10 1.92
N THR A 325 30.87 -45.48 2.02
CA THR A 325 30.49 -44.75 3.25
C THR A 325 30.11 -45.76 4.34
N LYS A 326 31.05 -46.07 5.24
CA LYS A 326 30.74 -46.81 6.47
C LYS A 326 29.91 -45.93 7.40
N VAL A 327 28.61 -46.19 7.46
CA VAL A 327 27.73 -45.65 8.51
C VAL A 327 28.15 -46.31 9.82
N GLY A 328 28.58 -45.50 10.80
CA GLY A 328 28.97 -46.00 12.11
C GLY A 328 27.81 -46.74 12.79
N ASN A 329 28.11 -47.89 13.40
CA ASN A 329 27.12 -48.66 14.14
C ASN A 329 26.50 -47.80 15.26
N PRO A 330 25.17 -47.81 15.45
CA PRO A 330 24.56 -47.15 16.58
C PRO A 330 25.07 -47.79 17.88
N ILE A 331 25.61 -46.97 18.79
CA ILE A 331 25.92 -47.39 20.15
C ILE A 331 24.57 -47.59 20.86
N PHE A 332 24.18 -48.85 21.05
CA PHE A 332 23.13 -49.21 22.00
C PHE A 332 23.75 -49.18 23.39
N THR A 333 23.37 -48.21 24.22
CA THR A 333 23.58 -48.29 25.66
C THR A 333 22.47 -49.15 26.24
N ASP A 334 22.83 -50.28 26.85
CA ASP A 334 21.90 -51.20 27.53
C ASP A 334 21.11 -50.50 28.66
N PRO A 335 19.87 -50.95 28.95
CA PRO A 335 19.07 -50.39 30.03
C PRO A 335 19.59 -50.81 31.42
N PRO A 336 19.38 -49.99 32.46
CA PRO A 336 19.88 -50.27 33.80
C PRO A 336 19.13 -51.46 34.43
N SER A 337 19.88 -52.44 34.94
CA SER A 337 19.35 -53.53 35.76
C SER A 337 19.12 -53.07 37.22
N ILE A 338 18.00 -53.53 37.77
CA ILE A 338 17.57 -53.31 39.16
C ILE A 338 18.28 -54.33 40.04
N PHE A 339 18.87 -53.87 41.15
CA PHE A 339 18.98 -54.60 42.41
C PHE A 339 18.46 -53.70 43.53
#